data_AF-H2IXQ9-F1
#
_entry.id   AF-H2IXQ9-F1
#
_cell.length_a   1.000
_cell.length_b   1.000
_cell.length_c   1.000
_cell.angle_alpha   90.00
_cell.angle_beta   90.00
_cell.angle_gamma   90.00
#
_symmetry.space_group_name_H-M   'P 1'
#
loop_
_entity.id
_entity.type
_entity.pdbx_description
1 polymer ?
#
loop_
_entity_poly.entity_id
_entity_poly.type
_entity_poly.pdbx_seq_one_letter_code
_entity_poly.pdbx_strand_id
1 'polypeptide(L)'
;MNTFILLKVWPDLYQHSVVKEIPMQKQEIYQQISALLIKLFEIDEDDIRPDAKLYEDLELDSIDAVDLVVHLQKITGRKIKPEMFKSVRTVQDVVDAIDELLDSPAP
;
A
#
# COMPACT_ATOMS: atom_id res chain seq x y z
N MET A 1 -34.98 -18.95 -38.54
CA MET A 1 -35.31 -17.81 -39.42
C MET A 1 -35.58 -16.60 -38.53
N ASN A 2 -34.78 -15.55 -38.76
CA ASN A 2 -34.94 -14.12 -38.41
C ASN A 2 -34.91 -13.62 -36.95
N THR A 3 -33.71 -13.20 -36.52
CA THR A 3 -33.22 -11.81 -36.35
C THR A 3 -34.18 -10.66 -35.99
N PHE A 4 -33.68 -9.79 -35.08
CA PHE A 4 -34.14 -8.47 -34.59
C PHE A 4 -35.16 -8.54 -33.44
N ILE A 5 -34.94 -7.99 -32.23
CA ILE A 5 -34.51 -6.63 -31.87
C ILE A 5 -33.76 -6.64 -30.51
N LEU A 6 -32.62 -5.94 -30.48
CA LEU A 6 -31.87 -5.50 -29.30
C LEU A 6 -32.71 -4.57 -28.41
N LEU A 7 -32.41 -4.57 -27.10
CA LEU A 7 -32.83 -3.58 -26.08
C LEU A 7 -34.04 -3.97 -25.21
N LYS A 8 -33.85 -4.91 -24.27
CA LYS A 8 -34.35 -4.78 -22.89
C LYS A 8 -33.42 -5.49 -21.91
N VAL A 9 -32.33 -4.79 -21.63
CA VAL A 9 -31.79 -4.55 -20.28
C VAL A 9 -31.71 -5.81 -19.40
N TRP A 10 -30.52 -6.40 -19.45
CA TRP A 10 -29.94 -7.24 -18.42
C TRP A 10 -29.91 -6.47 -17.08
N PRO A 11 -30.64 -6.88 -16.02
CA PRO A 11 -30.65 -6.12 -14.76
C PRO A 11 -29.59 -6.56 -13.75
N ASP A 12 -28.91 -7.70 -13.95
CA ASP A 12 -28.17 -8.36 -12.85
C ASP A 12 -26.66 -8.55 -13.08
N LEU A 13 -26.13 -8.15 -14.25
CA LEU A 13 -24.69 -8.17 -14.48
C LEU A 13 -24.04 -6.83 -14.18
N TYR A 14 -24.36 -6.23 -13.03
CA TYR A 14 -23.64 -5.07 -12.49
C TYR A 14 -23.84 -4.94 -10.97
N GLN A 15 -23.90 -6.07 -10.25
CA GLN A 15 -23.82 -6.04 -8.79
C GLN A 15 -22.35 -5.84 -8.38
N HIS A 16 -21.91 -4.57 -8.48
CA HIS A 16 -20.91 -3.93 -7.63
C HIS A 16 -19.66 -4.76 -7.27
N SER A 17 -18.80 -5.06 -8.25
CA SER A 17 -17.36 -4.96 -8.00
C SER A 17 -16.96 -3.55 -8.38
N VAL A 18 -17.28 -2.58 -7.50
CA VAL A 18 -16.60 -1.29 -7.56
C VAL A 18 -15.14 -1.64 -7.24
N VAL A 19 -14.30 -1.74 -8.27
CA VAL A 19 -12.91 -1.39 -8.12
C VAL A 19 -12.95 0.06 -7.64
N LYS A 20 -13.01 0.26 -6.32
CA LYS A 20 -12.76 1.58 -5.76
C LYS A 20 -11.35 1.89 -6.24
N GLU A 21 -11.23 2.86 -7.13
CA GLU A 21 -10.11 3.79 -7.05
C GLU A 21 -10.15 4.30 -5.61
N ILE A 22 -9.42 3.63 -4.71
CA ILE A 22 -9.26 4.10 -3.35
C ILE A 22 -8.26 5.24 -3.49
N PRO A 23 -8.64 6.52 -3.30
CA PRO A 23 -7.63 7.48 -2.90
C PRO A 23 -7.14 6.94 -1.55
N MET A 24 -6.01 6.24 -1.55
CA MET A 24 -5.44 5.70 -0.33
C MET A 24 -5.12 6.91 0.53
N GLN A 25 -6.02 7.24 1.45
CA GLN A 25 -5.77 8.31 2.39
C GLN A 25 -4.54 7.86 3.19
N LYS A 26 -3.60 8.77 3.47
CA LYS A 26 -2.37 8.47 4.24
C LYS A 26 -2.62 7.58 5.47
N GLN A 27 -3.79 7.72 6.09
CA GLN A 27 -4.24 6.86 7.19
C GLN A 27 -4.35 5.38 6.83
N GLU A 28 -4.91 5.02 5.67
CA GLU A 28 -5.00 3.63 5.21
C GLU A 28 -3.62 3.08 4.87
N ILE A 29 -2.75 3.90 4.26
CA ILE A 29 -1.35 3.53 3.99
C ILE A 29 -0.65 3.20 5.31
N TYR A 30 -0.77 4.07 6.31
CA TYR A 30 -0.21 3.86 7.63
C TYR A 30 -0.77 2.60 8.31
N GLN A 31 -2.08 2.34 8.23
CA GLN A 31 -2.66 1.12 8.78
C GLN A 31 -2.11 -0.14 8.10
N GLN A 32 -1.94 -0.12 6.78
CA GLN A 32 -1.35 -1.25 6.06
C GLN A 32 0.11 -1.44 6.43
N ILE A 33 0.91 -0.37 6.50
CA ILE A 33 2.31 -0.44 6.91
C ILE A 33 2.41 -0.97 8.34
N SER A 34 1.60 -0.46 9.27
CA SER A 34 1.59 -0.90 10.66
C SER A 34 1.25 -2.39 10.76
N ALA A 35 0.21 -2.84 10.05
CA ALA A 35 -0.14 -4.26 10.00
C ALA A 35 0.98 -5.14 9.40
N LEU A 36 1.73 -4.63 8.41
CA LEU A 36 2.89 -5.32 7.86
C LEU A 36 4.03 -5.39 8.87
N LEU A 37 4.32 -4.30 9.58
CA LEU A 37 5.37 -4.26 10.59
C LEU A 37 5.08 -5.27 11.72
N ILE A 38 3.84 -5.30 12.23
CA ILE A 38 3.40 -6.27 13.23
C ILE A 38 3.53 -7.70 12.68
N LYS A 39 3.09 -7.95 11.45
CA LYS A 39 3.03 -9.31 10.90
C LYS A 39 4.37 -9.86 10.46
N LEU A 40 5.24 -9.03 9.89
CA LEU A 40 6.52 -9.44 9.30
C LEU A 40 7.64 -9.42 10.34
N PHE A 41 7.60 -8.48 11.28
CA PHE A 41 8.68 -8.23 12.23
C PHE A 41 8.25 -8.42 13.70
N GLU A 42 7.00 -8.83 13.95
CA GLU A 42 6.46 -9.07 15.30
C GLU A 42 6.58 -7.87 16.24
N ILE A 43 6.49 -6.66 15.68
CA ILE A 43 6.52 -5.38 16.41
C ILE A 43 5.16 -5.13 17.06
N ASP A 44 5.14 -4.60 18.28
CA ASP A 44 3.90 -4.20 18.96
C ASP A 44 3.29 -2.92 18.36
N GLU A 45 1.96 -2.85 18.28
CA GLU A 45 1.28 -1.68 17.70
C GLU A 45 1.59 -0.37 18.44
N ASP A 46 1.82 -0.48 19.76
CA ASP A 46 2.11 0.66 20.64
C ASP A 46 3.48 1.30 20.32
N ASP A 47 4.41 0.53 19.75
CA ASP A 47 5.74 1.01 19.35
C ASP A 47 5.71 1.64 17.94
N ILE A 48 4.72 1.31 17.11
CA ILE A 48 4.59 1.81 15.73
C ILE A 48 4.01 3.21 15.74
N ARG A 49 4.86 4.19 16.05
CA ARG A 49 4.49 5.61 15.99
C ARG A 49 4.95 6.23 14.68
N PRO A 50 4.29 7.29 14.19
CA PRO A 50 4.73 8.00 12.99
C PRO A 50 6.18 8.50 13.10
N ASP A 51 6.58 8.94 14.30
CA ASP A 51 7.93 9.42 14.60
C ASP A 51 8.90 8.31 15.01
N ALA A 52 8.43 7.06 15.16
CA ALA A 52 9.28 5.93 15.50
C ALA A 52 10.30 5.67 14.39
N LYS A 53 11.55 5.49 14.79
CA LYS A 53 12.65 5.20 13.89
C LYS A 53 12.75 3.71 13.64
N LEU A 54 12.75 3.34 12.37
CA LEU A 54 12.80 1.95 11.91
C LEU A 54 13.99 1.19 12.50
N TYR A 55 15.18 1.80 12.51
CA TYR A 55 16.42 1.15 12.93
C TYR A 55 16.72 1.26 14.42
N GLU A 56 16.23 2.32 15.09
CA GLU A 56 16.57 2.60 16.50
C GLU A 56 15.46 2.18 17.46
N ASP A 57 14.20 2.48 17.12
CA ASP A 57 13.06 2.21 18.00
C ASP A 57 12.41 0.86 17.67
N LEU A 58 12.32 0.52 16.38
CA LEU A 58 11.69 -0.71 15.90
C LEU A 58 12.69 -1.86 15.66
N GLU A 59 13.97 -1.62 15.96
CA GLU A 59 15.08 -2.57 15.84
C GLU A 59 15.20 -3.28 14.47
N LEU A 60 14.68 -2.68 13.40
CA LEU A 60 14.74 -3.27 12.05
C LEU A 60 16.16 -3.21 11.51
N ASP A 61 16.60 -4.27 10.84
CA ASP A 61 17.88 -4.28 10.16
C ASP A 61 17.78 -3.86 8.68
N SER A 62 18.92 -3.89 7.99
CA SER A 62 18.97 -3.55 6.56
C SER A 62 18.29 -4.56 5.64
N ILE A 63 18.13 -5.81 6.09
CA ILE A 63 17.48 -6.91 5.37
C ILE A 63 15.95 -6.78 5.54
N ASP A 64 15.49 -6.49 6.75
CA ASP A 64 14.08 -6.27 7.08
C ASP A 64 13.49 -5.13 6.24
N ALA A 65 14.24 -4.02 6.11
CA ALA A 65 13.84 -2.91 5.25
C ALA A 65 13.65 -3.33 3.78
N VAL A 66 14.49 -4.25 3.27
CA VAL A 66 14.34 -4.79 1.92
C VAL A 66 13.09 -5.67 1.81
N ASP A 67 12.81 -6.49 2.81
CA ASP A 67 11.63 -7.37 2.83
C ASP A 67 10.31 -6.58 2.92
N LEU A 68 10.29 -5.48 3.67
CA LEU A 68 9.17 -4.53 3.73
C LEU A 68 8.89 -3.94 2.34
N VAL A 69 9.93 -3.44 1.64
CA VAL A 69 9.81 -2.88 0.29
C VAL A 69 9.28 -3.91 -0.70
N VAL A 70 9.80 -5.14 -0.66
CA VAL A 70 9.36 -6.22 -1.55
C VAL A 70 7.89 -6.54 -1.32
N HIS A 71 7.41 -6.54 -0.08
CA HIS A 71 5.99 -6.75 0.23
C HIS A 71 5.12 -5.56 -0.23
N LEU A 72 5.53 -4.33 0.05
CA LEU A 72 4.80 -3.13 -0.38
C LEU A 72 4.69 -3.05 -1.90
N GLN A 73 5.73 -3.43 -2.63
CA GLN A 73 5.71 -3.52 -4.10
C GLN A 73 4.69 -4.57 -4.60
N LYS A 74 4.57 -5.71 -3.91
CA LYS A 74 3.57 -6.75 -4.27
C LYS A 74 2.14 -6.28 -4.03
N ILE A 75 1.90 -5.52 -2.96
CA ILE A 75 0.56 -5.03 -2.59
C ILE A 75 0.15 -3.86 -3.48
N THR A 76 1.01 -2.86 -3.63
CA THR A 76 0.72 -1.67 -4.44
C THR A 76 0.78 -1.95 -5.95
N GLY A 77 1.46 -3.03 -6.36
CA GLY A 77 1.73 -3.34 -7.77
C GLY A 77 2.66 -2.34 -8.46
N ARG A 78 3.19 -1.36 -7.72
CA ARG A 78 4.07 -0.30 -8.25
C ARG A 78 5.52 -0.61 -7.93
N LYS A 79 6.40 -0.25 -8.87
CA LYS A 79 7.84 -0.46 -8.71
C LYS A 79 8.40 0.56 -7.74
N ILE A 80 8.64 0.12 -6.50
CA ILE A 80 9.34 0.91 -5.49
C ILE A 80 10.84 0.87 -5.79
N LYS A 81 11.48 2.03 -5.89
CA LYS A 81 12.92 2.09 -6.08
C LYS A 81 13.64 2.02 -4.73
N PRO A 82 14.73 1.23 -4.60
CA PRO A 82 15.49 1.14 -3.35
C PRO A 82 16.02 2.49 -2.86
N GLU A 83 16.29 3.42 -3.78
CA GLU A 83 16.75 4.77 -3.47
C GLU A 83 15.74 5.62 -2.70
N MET A 84 14.43 5.42 -2.90
CA MET A 84 13.39 6.10 -2.12
C MET A 84 13.46 5.67 -0.65
N PHE A 85 13.79 4.40 -0.40
CA PHE A 85 13.91 3.85 0.95
C PHE A 85 15.26 4.14 1.62
N LYS A 86 16.29 4.58 0.86
CA LYS A 86 17.58 4.98 1.47
C LYS A 86 17.46 6.20 2.37
N SER A 87 16.49 7.08 2.13
CA SER A 87 16.21 8.27 2.95
C SER A 87 15.21 8.01 4.07
N VAL A 88 14.47 6.90 4.01
CA VAL A 88 13.47 6.55 5.01
C VAL A 88 14.15 6.20 6.33
N ARG A 89 13.76 6.89 7.42
CA ARG A 89 14.25 6.63 8.77
C ARG A 89 13.14 6.33 9.75
N THR A 90 11.95 6.89 9.51
CA THR A 90 10.79 6.77 10.38
C THR A 90 9.62 6.07 9.69
N VAL A 91 8.63 5.63 10.47
CA VAL A 91 7.38 5.07 9.93
C VAL A 91 6.68 6.08 9.03
N GLN A 92 6.66 7.36 9.42
CA GLN A 92 6.07 8.42 8.60
C GLN A 92 6.77 8.57 7.25
N ASP A 93 8.10 8.44 7.19
CA ASP A 93 8.83 8.48 5.92
C ASP A 93 8.40 7.33 4.98
N VAL A 94 8.09 6.15 5.52
CA VAL A 94 7.57 5.02 4.71
C VAL A 94 6.20 5.38 4.15
N VAL A 95 5.31 5.91 5.00
CA VAL A 95 3.95 6.31 4.61
C VAL A 95 4.02 7.35 3.49
N ASP A 96 4.83 8.39 3.66
CA ASP A 96 4.96 9.47 2.68
C ASP A 96 5.58 8.97 1.37
N ALA A 97 6.57 8.08 1.42
CA ALA A 97 7.16 7.50 0.21
C ALA A 97 6.14 6.67 -0.60
N ILE A 98 5.22 5.98 0.07
CA ILE A 98 4.16 5.20 -0.58
C ILE A 98 3.03 6.12 -1.07
N ASP A 99 2.66 7.14 -0.30
CA ASP A 99 1.68 8.15 -0.70
C ASP A 99 2.12 8.86 -1.98
N GLU A 100 3.37 9.33 -2.03
CA GLU A 100 3.97 9.95 -3.23
C GLU A 100 4.00 8.99 -4.42
N LEU A 101 4.30 7.71 -4.19
CA LEU A 101 4.31 6.69 -5.24
C LEU A 101 2.92 6.45 -5.85
N LEU A 102 1.86 6.57 -5.05
CA LEU A 102 0.49 6.35 -5.47
C LEU A 102 -0.10 7.61 -6.13
N ASP A 103 0.22 8.78 -5.59
CA ASP A 103 -0.24 10.09 -6.09
C ASP A 103 0.47 10.50 -7.38
N SER A 104 1.73 10.08 -7.57
CA SER A 104 2.43 10.30 -8.84
C SER A 104 1.71 9.53 -9.96
N PRO A 105 1.19 10.20 -11.00
CA PRO A 105 0.66 9.51 -12.18
C PRO A 105 1.81 8.71 -12.79
N ALA A 106 1.56 7.41 -13.02
CA ALA A 106 2.53 6.57 -13.71
C ALA A 106 2.87 7.22 -15.07
N PRO A 107 4.16 7.37 -15.43
CA PRO A 107 4.56 7.93 -16.73
C PRO A 107 4.12 7.05 -17.91
#